data_AF-A0A966MSP5-F1
#
_entry.id   AF-A0A966MSP5-F1
#
_cell.length_a   1.000
_cell.length_b   1.000
_cell.length_c   1.000
_cell.angle_alpha   90.00
_cell.angle_beta   90.00
_cell.angle_gamma   90.00
#
_symmetry.space_group_name_H-M   'P 1'
#
loop_
_entity.id
_entity.type
_entity.pdbx_description
1 polymer ?
#
loop_
_entity_poly.entity_id
_entity_poly.type
_entity_poly.pdbx_seq_one_letter_code
_entity_poly.pdbx_strand_id
1 'polypeptide(L)'
;LVKGVEHPEDAQRLVAMGVDGIWISNHGGRQLDGAIATADALPLMAQAVPGTPLIIDSGVRRGVDVLKARALGASGVAVGRAALYGAAVAGEAGAYRALQILIDELKLSMKLAGAASLTELGPHWVVR
;
A
#
# COMPACT_ATOMS: atom_id res chain seq x y z
N LEU A 1 -0.04 5.18 -15.02
CA LEU A 1 0.40 4.52 -13.76
C LEU A 1 1.68 3.70 -14.00
N VAL A 2 2.74 3.89 -13.19
CA VAL A 2 4.02 3.12 -13.31
C VAL A 2 4.30 2.36 -12.01
N LYS A 3 4.59 1.05 -12.12
CA LYS A 3 4.84 0.15 -10.97
C LYS A 3 6.31 -0.22 -10.84
N GLY A 4 6.78 -0.31 -9.60
CA GLY A 4 8.17 -0.67 -9.29
C GLY A 4 9.02 0.51 -8.85
N VAL A 5 8.40 1.66 -8.55
CA VAL A 5 9.13 2.90 -8.26
C VAL A 5 9.44 2.95 -6.77
N GLU A 6 10.73 3.03 -6.43
CA GLU A 6 11.20 2.98 -5.04
C GLU A 6 12.06 4.18 -4.64
N HIS A 7 12.51 4.98 -5.62
CA HIS A 7 13.27 6.20 -5.37
C HIS A 7 12.45 7.49 -5.63
N PRO A 8 12.47 8.48 -4.70
CA PRO A 8 11.70 9.73 -4.85
C PRO A 8 12.00 10.53 -6.12
N GLU A 9 13.26 10.60 -6.53
CA GLU A 9 13.65 11.34 -7.75
C GLU A 9 13.06 10.70 -9.01
N ASP A 10 12.95 9.37 -9.06
CA ASP A 10 12.31 8.68 -10.18
C ASP A 10 10.82 8.97 -10.22
N ALA A 11 10.15 9.01 -9.07
CA ALA A 11 8.74 9.39 -8.99
C ALA A 11 8.52 10.82 -9.50
N GLN A 12 9.37 11.78 -9.13
CA GLN A 12 9.29 13.16 -9.62
C GLN A 12 9.47 13.24 -11.13
N ARG A 13 10.46 12.53 -11.69
CA ARG A 13 10.70 12.47 -13.13
C ARG A 13 9.49 11.87 -13.87
N LEU A 14 8.92 10.79 -13.36
CA LEU A 14 7.74 10.15 -13.93
C LEU A 14 6.52 11.07 -13.90
N VAL A 15 6.28 11.79 -12.78
CA VAL A 15 5.20 12.77 -12.68
C VAL A 15 5.40 13.92 -13.67
N ALA A 16 6.63 14.40 -13.85
CA ALA A 16 6.95 15.42 -14.87
C ALA A 16 6.70 14.93 -16.31
N MET A 17 6.77 13.61 -16.56
CA MET A 17 6.41 12.99 -17.83
C MET A 17 4.89 12.80 -18.01
N GLY A 18 4.07 13.15 -17.01
CA GLY A 18 2.61 13.12 -17.10
C GLY A 18 1.97 11.78 -16.76
N VAL A 19 2.60 10.93 -15.94
CA VAL A 19 1.95 9.70 -15.47
C VAL A 19 0.80 9.99 -14.50
N ASP A 20 -0.27 9.19 -14.56
CA ASP A 20 -1.46 9.39 -13.69
C ASP A 20 -1.24 9.04 -12.21
N GLY A 21 -0.12 8.40 -11.89
CA GLY A 21 0.17 7.89 -10.56
C GLY A 21 1.38 6.99 -10.50
N ILE A 22 1.82 6.72 -9.27
CA ILE A 22 2.99 5.92 -8.95
C ILE A 22 2.56 4.70 -8.14
N TRP A 23 3.11 3.54 -8.47
CA TRP A 23 2.91 2.30 -7.73
C TRP A 23 4.24 1.81 -7.12
N ILE A 24 4.35 2.03 -5.82
CA ILE A 24 5.51 1.73 -4.98
C ILE A 24 5.56 0.22 -4.72
N SER A 25 6.63 -0.43 -5.18
CA SER A 25 6.73 -1.89 -5.21
C SER A 25 8.18 -2.36 -5.38
N ASN A 26 8.65 -3.31 -4.56
CA ASN A 26 9.84 -4.15 -4.86
C ASN A 26 9.44 -5.53 -5.42
N HIS A 27 8.22 -5.63 -5.99
CA HIS A 27 7.65 -6.88 -6.49
C HIS A 27 7.54 -7.97 -5.41
N GLY A 28 7.35 -7.57 -4.15
CA GLY A 28 7.25 -8.47 -3.00
C GLY A 28 8.56 -9.14 -2.64
N GLY A 29 9.69 -8.48 -2.89
CA GLY A 29 11.05 -8.97 -2.64
C GLY A 29 11.50 -10.06 -3.60
N ARG A 30 10.98 -10.07 -4.84
CA ARG A 30 11.19 -11.17 -5.81
C ARG A 30 12.07 -10.78 -7.00
N GLN A 31 12.54 -9.54 -7.06
CA GLN A 31 13.32 -9.03 -8.18
C GLN A 31 14.72 -8.63 -7.71
N LEU A 32 14.91 -7.40 -7.25
CA LEU A 32 16.17 -6.96 -6.67
C LEU A 32 16.17 -7.22 -5.16
N ASP A 33 16.92 -8.23 -4.71
CA ASP A 33 17.14 -8.46 -3.28
C ASP A 33 18.01 -7.34 -2.68
N GLY A 34 17.73 -6.99 -1.43
CA GLY A 34 18.35 -5.84 -0.76
C GLY A 34 17.77 -4.48 -1.13
N ALA A 35 16.76 -4.40 -2.01
CA ALA A 35 15.99 -3.18 -2.22
C ALA A 35 15.25 -2.75 -0.94
N ILE A 36 14.96 -1.45 -0.82
CA ILE A 36 14.25 -0.88 0.32
C ILE A 36 12.89 -1.57 0.55
N ALA A 37 12.44 -1.66 1.80
CA ALA A 37 11.07 -2.04 2.07
C ALA A 37 10.10 -0.97 1.55
N THR A 38 9.06 -1.36 0.83
CA THR A 38 8.10 -0.39 0.26
C THR A 38 7.41 0.47 1.30
N ALA A 39 7.23 -0.04 2.53
CA ALA A 39 6.70 0.71 3.67
C ALA A 39 7.62 1.87 4.09
N ASP A 40 8.94 1.74 3.89
CA ASP A 40 9.91 2.79 4.18
C ASP A 40 10.03 3.81 3.04
N ALA A 41 9.88 3.36 1.79
CA ALA A 41 9.83 4.25 0.63
C ALA A 41 8.57 5.15 0.61
N LEU A 42 7.43 4.66 1.09
CA LEU A 42 6.14 5.35 1.03
C LEU A 42 6.13 6.80 1.54
N PRO A 43 6.56 7.12 2.78
CA PRO A 43 6.54 8.49 3.25
C PRO A 43 7.47 9.41 2.46
N LEU A 44 8.60 8.90 1.95
CA LEU A 44 9.51 9.67 1.10
C LEU A 44 8.84 10.01 -0.24
N MET A 45 8.09 9.06 -0.82
CA MET A 45 7.31 9.27 -2.04
C MET A 45 6.18 10.29 -1.84
N ALA A 46 5.42 10.15 -0.75
CA ALA A 46 4.33 11.07 -0.44
C ALA A 46 4.79 12.52 -0.28
N GLN A 47 6.01 12.73 0.24
CA GLN A 47 6.62 14.06 0.33
C GLN A 47 7.13 14.57 -1.02
N ALA A 48 7.71 13.69 -1.84
CA ALA A 48 8.35 14.09 -3.10
C ALA A 48 7.36 14.41 -4.23
N VAL A 49 6.19 13.76 -4.23
CA VAL A 49 5.14 13.94 -5.25
C VAL A 49 3.76 14.21 -4.62
N PRO A 50 3.58 15.34 -3.90
CA PRO A 50 2.33 15.65 -3.22
C PRO A 50 1.17 15.78 -4.21
N GLY A 51 0.04 15.17 -3.87
CA GLY A 51 -1.16 15.17 -4.73
C GLY A 51 -1.17 14.11 -5.83
N THR A 52 -0.06 13.41 -6.08
CA THR A 52 -0.01 12.30 -7.02
C THR A 52 -0.62 11.04 -6.37
N PRO A 53 -1.51 10.30 -7.06
CA PRO A 53 -2.01 9.02 -6.56
C PRO A 53 -0.89 8.01 -6.33
N LEU A 54 -0.81 7.48 -5.10
CA LEU A 54 0.18 6.49 -4.69
C LEU A 54 -0.48 5.14 -4.40
N ILE A 55 -0.13 4.12 -5.16
CA ILE A 55 -0.48 2.72 -4.87
C ILE A 55 0.74 2.05 -4.22
N ILE A 56 0.52 1.21 -3.21
CA ILE A 56 1.59 0.41 -2.59
C ILE A 56 1.24 -1.07 -2.56
N ASP A 57 2.23 -1.94 -2.78
CA ASP A 57 2.16 -3.37 -2.48
C ASP A 57 3.39 -3.85 -1.68
N SER A 58 3.67 -5.16 -1.71
CA SER A 58 4.91 -5.74 -1.17
C SER A 58 5.04 -5.81 0.36
N GLY A 59 4.06 -6.42 1.04
CA GLY A 59 4.22 -6.75 2.47
C GLY A 59 2.94 -6.80 3.29
N VAL A 60 1.83 -6.30 2.74
CA VAL A 60 0.54 -6.19 3.44
C VAL A 60 -0.04 -7.56 3.79
N ARG A 61 -0.22 -7.85 5.08
CA ARG A 61 -0.77 -9.12 5.57
C ARG A 61 -1.91 -8.94 6.57
N ARG A 62 -2.07 -7.74 7.15
CA ARG A 62 -3.09 -7.42 8.14
C ARG A 62 -3.81 -6.13 7.77
N GLY A 63 -5.03 -5.95 8.29
CA GLY A 63 -5.79 -4.71 8.11
C GLY A 63 -5.06 -3.47 8.66
N VAL A 64 -4.29 -3.61 9.74
CA VAL A 64 -3.47 -2.53 10.30
C VAL A 64 -2.34 -2.08 9.37
N ASP A 65 -1.83 -2.97 8.50
CA ASP A 65 -0.83 -2.59 7.50
C ASP A 65 -1.45 -1.65 6.45
N VAL A 66 -2.70 -1.93 6.06
CA VAL A 66 -3.49 -1.07 5.15
C VAL A 66 -3.75 0.29 5.80
N LEU A 67 -4.11 0.30 7.09
CA LEU A 67 -4.32 1.54 7.85
C LEU A 67 -3.04 2.39 7.88
N LYS A 68 -1.90 1.79 8.22
CA LYS A 68 -0.60 2.49 8.25
C LYS A 68 -0.22 3.02 6.87
N ALA A 69 -0.38 2.22 5.81
CA ALA A 69 -0.10 2.66 4.45
C ALA A 69 -0.97 3.87 4.07
N ARG A 70 -2.28 3.82 4.37
CA ARG A 70 -3.18 4.94 4.12
C ARG A 70 -2.77 6.19 4.88
N ALA A 71 -2.48 6.05 6.18
CA ALA A 71 -2.03 7.15 7.04
C ALA A 71 -0.71 7.79 6.56
N LEU A 72 0.18 7.00 5.95
CA LEU A 72 1.47 7.44 5.41
C LEU A 72 1.39 7.98 3.97
N GLY A 73 0.19 8.14 3.40
CA GLY A 73 0.00 8.82 2.12
C GLY A 73 -0.39 7.93 0.95
N ALA A 74 -0.58 6.62 1.14
CA ALA A 74 -1.11 5.77 0.08
C ALA A 74 -2.55 6.16 -0.29
N SER A 75 -2.85 6.22 -1.58
CA SER A 75 -4.20 6.32 -2.15
C SER A 75 -4.86 4.95 -2.27
N GLY A 76 -4.07 3.88 -2.41
CA GLY A 76 -4.55 2.51 -2.49
C GLY A 76 -3.49 1.49 -2.11
N VAL A 77 -3.96 0.31 -1.71
CA VAL A 77 -3.12 -0.81 -1.30
C VAL A 77 -3.47 -2.03 -2.13
N ALA A 78 -2.47 -2.62 -2.77
CA ALA A 78 -2.64 -3.82 -3.58
C ALA A 78 -2.16 -5.08 -2.85
N VAL A 79 -2.85 -6.19 -3.09
CA VAL A 79 -2.63 -7.47 -2.42
C VAL A 79 -2.21 -8.51 -3.46
N GLY A 80 -1.04 -9.13 -3.24
CA GLY A 80 -0.54 -10.23 -4.07
C GLY A 80 -0.83 -11.59 -3.44
N ARG A 81 0.15 -12.12 -2.69
CA ARG A 81 0.14 -13.48 -2.12
C ARG A 81 -1.12 -13.86 -1.35
N ALA A 82 -1.71 -12.95 -0.57
CA ALA A 82 -2.88 -13.30 0.25
C ALA A 82 -4.09 -13.75 -0.61
N ALA A 83 -4.37 -13.03 -1.71
CA ALA A 83 -5.43 -13.40 -2.65
C ALA A 83 -5.12 -14.72 -3.37
N LEU A 84 -3.86 -14.92 -3.78
CA LEU A 84 -3.41 -16.16 -4.42
C LEU A 84 -3.52 -17.38 -3.50
N TYR A 85 -3.21 -17.22 -2.20
CA TYR A 85 -3.36 -18.30 -1.23
C TYR A 85 -4.82 -18.64 -0.98
N GLY A 86 -5.70 -17.64 -0.92
CA GLY A 86 -7.15 -17.87 -0.92
C GLY A 86 -7.59 -18.65 -2.15
N ALA A 87 -7.13 -18.23 -3.34
CA ALA A 87 -7.45 -18.90 -4.60
C ALA A 87 -6.98 -20.36 -4.64
N ALA A 88 -5.80 -20.66 -4.10
CA ALA A 88 -5.28 -22.02 -4.04
C ALA A 88 -6.14 -22.96 -3.17
N VAL A 89 -6.85 -22.42 -2.17
CA VAL A 89 -7.70 -23.21 -1.26
C VAL A 89 -9.11 -23.41 -1.81
N ALA A 90 -9.74 -22.37 -2.36
CA ALA A 90 -11.15 -22.41 -2.73
C ALA A 90 -11.49 -21.58 -3.98
N GLY A 91 -10.53 -21.44 -4.91
CA GLY A 91 -10.70 -20.69 -6.15
C GLY A 91 -11.15 -19.24 -5.89
N GLU A 92 -12.05 -18.75 -6.73
CA GLU A 92 -12.60 -17.39 -6.63
C GLU A 92 -13.13 -17.06 -5.22
N ALA A 93 -13.92 -17.95 -4.62
CA ALA A 93 -14.48 -17.75 -3.29
C ALA A 93 -13.39 -17.59 -2.22
N GLY A 94 -12.30 -18.34 -2.32
CA GLY A 94 -11.16 -18.22 -1.43
C GLY A 94 -10.40 -16.90 -1.60
N ALA A 95 -10.21 -16.44 -2.84
CA ALA A 95 -9.60 -15.13 -3.12
C ALA A 95 -10.44 -13.99 -2.50
N TYR A 96 -11.76 -14.00 -2.71
CA TYR A 96 -12.67 -13.03 -2.07
C TYR A 96 -12.61 -13.11 -0.55
N ARG A 97 -12.58 -14.32 0.02
CA ARG A 97 -12.50 -14.48 1.48
C ARG A 97 -11.21 -13.87 2.04
N ALA A 98 -10.07 -14.05 1.37
CA ALA A 98 -8.80 -13.47 1.80
C ALA A 98 -8.84 -11.93 1.77
N LEU A 99 -9.44 -11.33 0.74
CA LEU A 99 -9.62 -9.88 0.66
C LEU A 99 -10.59 -9.37 1.74
N GLN A 100 -11.69 -10.08 1.97
CA GLN A 100 -12.69 -9.72 2.98
C GLN A 100 -12.09 -9.71 4.38
N ILE A 101 -11.22 -10.68 4.72
CA ILE A 101 -10.52 -10.70 6.01
C ILE A 101 -9.71 -9.41 6.21
N LEU A 102 -8.93 -8.99 5.19
CA LEU A 102 -8.15 -7.74 5.28
C LEU A 102 -9.04 -6.50 5.44
N ILE A 103 -10.17 -6.46 4.74
CA ILE A 103 -11.16 -5.37 4.84
C ILE A 103 -11.79 -5.32 6.24
N ASP A 104 -12.16 -6.47 6.79
CA ASP A 104 -12.77 -6.57 8.12
C ASP A 104 -11.77 -6.16 9.21
N GLU A 105 -10.51 -6.60 9.09
CA GLU A 105 -9.44 -6.18 9.99
C GLU A 105 -9.14 -4.68 9.88
N LEU A 106 -9.19 -4.09 8.67
CA LEU A 106 -9.02 -2.66 8.48
C LEU A 106 -10.13 -1.88 9.20
N LYS A 107 -11.39 -2.29 9.02
CA LYS A 107 -12.54 -1.69 9.72
C LYS A 107 -12.39 -1.79 11.24
N LEU A 108 -11.96 -2.94 11.74
CA LEU A 108 -11.70 -3.13 13.17
C LEU A 108 -10.58 -2.20 13.66
N SER A 109 -9.47 -2.13 12.92
CA SER A 109 -8.32 -1.28 13.25
C SER A 109 -8.71 0.21 13.28
N MET A 110 -9.50 0.68 12.31
CA MET A 110 -10.02 2.05 12.30
C MET A 110 -10.90 2.34 13.52
N LYS A 111 -11.83 1.43 13.87
CA LYS A 111 -12.67 1.58 15.07
C LYS A 111 -11.85 1.67 16.35
N LEU A 112 -10.85 0.82 16.50
CA LEU A 112 -9.96 0.80 17.68
C LEU A 112 -9.07 2.04 17.75
N ALA A 113 -8.64 2.56 16.60
CA ALA A 113 -7.84 3.78 16.51
C ALA A 113 -8.68 5.07 16.62
N GLY A 114 -10.01 4.97 16.56
CA GLY A 114 -10.91 6.13 16.60
C GLY A 114 -11.05 6.88 15.26
N ALA A 115 -10.72 6.26 14.13
CA ALA A 115 -10.92 6.83 12.79
C ALA A 115 -12.32 6.48 12.24
N ALA A 116 -13.16 7.49 11.99
CA ALA A 116 -14.47 7.27 11.39
C ALA A 116 -14.40 7.11 9.86
N SER A 117 -13.36 7.65 9.23
CA SER A 117 -13.15 7.62 7.78
C SER A 117 -11.68 7.45 7.39
N LEU A 118 -11.42 6.97 6.17
CA LEU A 118 -10.07 6.86 5.61
C LEU A 118 -9.42 8.24 5.33
N THR A 119 -10.21 9.31 5.34
CA THR A 119 -9.74 10.69 5.12
C THR A 119 -9.21 11.34 6.39
N GLU A 120 -9.55 10.83 7.57
CA GLU A 120 -8.99 11.30 8.86
C GLU A 120 -7.57 10.78 9.10
N LEU A 121 -7.21 9.67 8.46
CA LEU A 121 -5.90 9.03 8.64
C LEU A 121 -4.80 9.93 8.08
N GLY A 122 -3.83 10.23 8.94
CA GLY A 122 -2.65 11.01 8.58
C GLY A 122 -1.38 10.51 9.26
N PRO A 123 -0.20 11.04 8.89
CA PRO A 123 1.09 10.49 9.32
C PRO A 123 1.29 10.55 10.84
N HIS A 124 0.64 11.50 11.54
CA HIS A 124 0.67 11.62 13.00
C HIS A 124 0.04 10.44 13.76
N TRP A 125 -0.71 9.56 13.06
CA TRP A 125 -1.27 8.33 13.64
C TRP A 125 -0.24 7.20 13.72
N VAL A 126 0.92 7.35 13.08
CA VAL A 126 1.97 6.34 13.02
C VAL A 126 3.21 6.86 13.74
N VAL A 127 3.48 6.29 14.93
CA VAL A 127 4.75 6.50 15.63
C VAL A 127 5.81 5.63 14.96
N ARG A 128 6.90 6.24 14.51
CA ARG A 128 8.07 5.57 13.92
C ARG A 128 9.26 5.69 14.84
#